data_AF-A0AAD4VDH3-F1
#
_entry.id   AF-A0AAD4VDH3-F1
#
_cell.length_a   1.000
_cell.length_b   1.000
_cell.length_c   1.000
_cell.angle_alpha   90.00
_cell.angle_beta   90.00
_cell.angle_gamma   90.00
#
_symmetry.space_group_name_H-M   'P 1'
#
loop_
_entity.id
_entity.type
_entity.pdbx_description
1 polymer ?
#
loop_
_entity_poly.entity_id
_entity_poly.type
_entity_poly.pdbx_seq_one_letter_code
_entity_poly.pdbx_strand_id
1 'polypeptide(L)'
;MDKSWMHSDRRSKAYEFGVEAFLNFAVENLLTTTHIRCPCVKCVNLKLFGVGIIRNHVYFNGIDQSYKNWTFHGEPWEATTNASRNVEEDDGHSRYSFVSEEIDMDDNDFGDFGSDPYEFANVIGDGDQPVYPGCRKYTKLSAEGKTWDE
;
A
#
# COMPACT_ATOMS: atom_id res chain seq x y z
N MET A 1 -4.44 -0.66 -17.08
CA MET A 1 -4.98 -1.28 -15.85
C MET A 1 -6.16 -0.45 -15.36
N ASP A 2 -7.18 -1.05 -14.73
CA ASP A 2 -8.25 -0.27 -14.09
C ASP A 2 -7.68 0.52 -12.88
N LYS A 3 -8.03 1.80 -12.79
CA LYS A 3 -7.58 2.75 -11.75
C LYS A 3 -8.73 3.31 -10.91
N SER A 4 -9.95 2.83 -11.13
CA SER A 4 -11.14 3.24 -10.37
C SER A 4 -10.98 2.98 -8.86
N TRP A 5 -10.25 1.91 -8.50
CA TRP A 5 -9.93 1.52 -7.13
C TRP A 5 -9.25 2.63 -6.32
N MET A 6 -8.52 3.56 -6.96
CA MET A 6 -7.83 4.67 -6.27
C MET A 6 -8.81 5.61 -5.55
N HIS A 7 -10.08 5.59 -5.94
CA HIS A 7 -11.18 6.36 -5.34
C HIS A 7 -12.07 5.52 -4.42
N SER A 8 -11.81 4.21 -4.29
CA SER A 8 -12.56 3.32 -3.41
C SER A 8 -12.19 3.56 -1.95
N ASP A 9 -13.09 3.16 -1.04
CA ASP A 9 -12.79 3.19 0.40
C ASP A 9 -11.55 2.33 0.70
N ARG A 10 -10.60 2.86 1.49
CA ARG A 10 -9.31 2.20 1.76
C ARG A 10 -9.42 0.88 2.51
N ARG A 11 -10.57 0.59 3.13
CA ARG A 11 -10.87 -0.66 3.83
C ARG A 11 -11.62 -1.65 2.92
N SER A 12 -11.95 -1.25 1.70
CA SER A 12 -12.65 -2.10 0.75
C SER A 12 -11.71 -3.10 0.07
N LYS A 13 -12.26 -4.24 -0.34
CA LYS A 13 -11.54 -5.22 -1.18
C LYS A 13 -11.13 -4.65 -2.54
N ALA A 14 -11.91 -3.71 -3.09
CA ALA A 14 -11.54 -3.04 -4.33
C ALA A 14 -10.23 -2.26 -4.19
N TYR A 15 -10.06 -1.54 -3.08
CA TYR A 15 -8.82 -0.83 -2.79
C TYR A 15 -7.66 -1.81 -2.56
N GLU A 16 -7.86 -2.85 -1.75
CA GLU A 16 -6.83 -3.88 -1.50
C GLU A 16 -6.33 -4.53 -2.80
N PHE A 17 -7.24 -5.03 -3.64
CA PHE A 17 -6.86 -5.63 -4.91
C PHE A 17 -6.21 -4.63 -5.87
N GLY A 18 -6.68 -3.40 -5.88
CA GLY A 18 -6.10 -2.33 -6.67
C GLY A 18 -4.65 -2.00 -6.27
N VAL A 19 -4.38 -1.92 -4.97
CA VAL A 19 -3.03 -1.69 -4.42
C VAL A 19 -2.10 -2.84 -4.80
N GLU A 20 -2.51 -4.10 -4.61
CA GLU A 20 -1.66 -5.24 -4.97
C GLU A 20 -1.42 -5.31 -6.48
N ALA A 21 -2.43 -5.05 -7.29
CA ALA A 21 -2.28 -4.99 -8.75
C ALA A 21 -1.28 -3.90 -9.17
N PHE A 22 -1.36 -2.71 -8.56
CA PHE A 22 -0.41 -1.63 -8.80
C PHE A 22 1.01 -2.01 -8.38
N LEU A 23 1.20 -2.60 -7.21
CA LEU A 23 2.53 -2.98 -6.71
C LEU A 23 3.16 -4.07 -7.59
N ASN A 24 2.38 -5.06 -8.01
CA ASN A 24 2.84 -6.10 -8.93
C ASN A 24 3.24 -5.50 -10.27
N PHE A 25 2.40 -4.63 -10.85
CA PHE A 25 2.73 -3.90 -12.07
C PHE A 25 4.03 -3.12 -11.92
N ALA A 26 4.19 -2.38 -10.82
CA ALA A 26 5.39 -1.59 -10.59
C ALA A 26 6.64 -2.48 -10.50
N VAL A 27 6.56 -3.64 -9.82
CA VAL A 27 7.67 -4.59 -9.67
C VAL A 27 8.04 -5.26 -10.99
N GLU A 28 7.05 -5.68 -11.78
CA GLU A 28 7.29 -6.28 -13.10
C GLU A 28 7.99 -5.33 -14.07
N ASN A 29 7.79 -4.03 -13.88
CA ASN A 29 8.44 -2.98 -14.67
C ASN A 29 9.77 -2.49 -14.06
N LEU A 30 10.27 -3.12 -12.99
CA LEU A 30 11.61 -2.85 -12.47
C LEU A 30 12.66 -3.60 -13.29
N LEU A 31 13.70 -2.87 -13.68
CA LEU A 31 14.83 -3.47 -14.37
C LEU A 31 15.75 -4.21 -13.38
N THR A 32 16.18 -3.54 -12.31
CA THR A 32 17.23 -4.06 -11.41
C THR A 32 17.15 -3.59 -9.96
N THR A 33 16.19 -2.74 -9.61
CA THR A 33 16.14 -2.08 -8.29
C THR A 33 15.18 -2.78 -7.34
N THR A 34 15.53 -2.85 -6.05
CA THR A 34 14.65 -3.39 -4.99
C THR A 34 13.70 -2.34 -4.39
N HIS A 35 13.88 -1.07 -4.76
CA HIS A 35 13.14 0.07 -4.24
C HIS A 35 12.43 0.81 -5.37
N ILE A 36 11.21 1.27 -5.12
CA ILE A 36 10.39 2.04 -6.09
C ILE A 36 9.90 3.34 -5.46
N ARG A 37 9.43 4.28 -6.28
CA ARG A 37 8.86 5.54 -5.79
C ARG A 37 7.54 5.29 -5.06
N CYS A 38 7.33 5.94 -3.92
CA CYS A 38 6.10 5.80 -3.17
C CYS A 38 5.00 6.74 -3.69
N PRO A 39 3.88 6.24 -4.20
CA PRO A 39 2.80 7.05 -4.77
C PRO A 39 1.82 7.56 -3.71
N CYS A 40 2.11 7.39 -2.41
CA CYS A 40 1.18 7.81 -1.37
C CYS A 40 1.10 9.35 -1.28
N VAL A 41 -0.01 9.86 -0.74
CA VAL A 41 -0.29 11.31 -0.62
C VAL A 41 0.82 12.07 0.14
N LYS A 42 1.53 11.42 1.07
CA LYS A 42 2.64 12.04 1.80
C LYS A 42 3.95 12.05 1.02
N CYS A 43 4.19 11.06 0.17
CA CYS A 43 5.46 10.90 -0.52
C CYS A 43 5.43 11.49 -1.94
N VAL A 44 4.27 11.56 -2.59
CA VAL A 44 4.06 12.16 -3.92
C VAL A 44 5.11 11.75 -4.96
N ASN A 45 5.47 10.46 -4.97
CA ASN A 45 6.50 9.88 -5.84
C ASN A 45 7.93 10.42 -5.66
N LEU A 46 8.24 11.14 -4.57
CA LEU A 46 9.58 11.69 -4.31
C LEU A 46 10.50 10.72 -3.57
N LYS A 47 9.96 9.95 -2.63
CA LYS A 47 10.73 9.01 -1.80
C LYS A 47 10.75 7.60 -2.39
N LEU A 48 11.88 6.91 -2.28
CA LEU A 48 12.04 5.51 -2.66
C LEU A 48 11.97 4.59 -1.44
N PHE A 49 11.23 3.49 -1.55
CA PHE A 49 11.13 2.48 -0.49
C PHE A 49 10.97 1.08 -1.09
N GLY A 50 11.19 0.05 -0.28
CA GLY A 50 10.80 -1.31 -0.62
C GLY A 50 9.27 -1.48 -0.70
N VAL A 51 8.82 -2.45 -1.49
CA VAL A 51 7.39 -2.70 -1.77
C VAL A 51 6.54 -2.85 -0.50
N GLY A 52 7.05 -3.55 0.52
CA GLY A 52 6.34 -3.73 1.79
C GLY A 52 6.06 -2.42 2.53
N ILE A 53 7.04 -1.50 2.55
CA ILE A 53 6.89 -0.18 3.16
C ILE A 53 5.89 0.67 2.36
N ILE A 54 5.96 0.60 1.03
CA ILE A 54 5.03 1.34 0.16
C ILE A 54 3.61 0.85 0.33
N ARG A 55 3.40 -0.46 0.42
CA ARG A 55 2.10 -1.05 0.73
C ARG A 55 1.51 -0.40 2.00
N ASN A 56 2.28 -0.39 3.09
CA ASN A 56 1.86 0.24 4.34
C ASN A 56 1.54 1.73 4.16
N HIS A 57 2.42 2.50 3.50
CA HIS A 57 2.19 3.91 3.22
C HIS A 57 0.91 4.16 2.42
N VAL A 58 0.62 3.34 1.42
CA VAL A 58 -0.58 3.48 0.59
C VAL A 58 -1.84 3.18 1.40
N TYR A 59 -1.83 2.17 2.29
CA TYR A 59 -2.95 1.92 3.20
C TYR A 59 -3.17 3.05 4.22
N PHE A 60 -2.11 3.51 4.90
CA PHE A 60 -2.23 4.50 5.96
C PHE A 60 -2.44 5.93 5.44
N ASN A 61 -1.73 6.31 4.39
CA ASN A 61 -1.76 7.68 3.86
C ASN A 61 -2.68 7.83 2.65
N GLY A 62 -3.07 6.73 1.99
CA GLY A 62 -3.79 6.76 0.73
C GLY A 62 -2.86 6.99 -0.46
N ILE A 63 -3.28 6.54 -1.63
CA ILE A 63 -2.62 6.82 -2.89
C ILE A 63 -2.96 8.25 -3.36
N ASP A 64 -2.00 8.94 -3.96
CA ASP A 64 -2.25 10.22 -4.61
C ASP A 64 -3.13 10.02 -5.85
N GLN A 65 -4.39 10.46 -5.75
CA GLN A 65 -5.38 10.33 -6.82
C GLN A 65 -5.07 11.20 -8.04
N SER A 66 -4.17 12.18 -7.91
CA SER A 66 -3.69 12.95 -9.06
C SER A 66 -2.71 12.17 -9.93
N TYR A 67 -2.08 11.13 -9.38
CA TYR A 67 -1.13 10.27 -10.06
C TYR A 67 -1.83 9.23 -10.94
N LYS A 68 -2.46 9.72 -12.01
CA LYS A 68 -3.28 8.93 -12.94
C LYS A 68 -2.44 8.14 -13.94
N ASN A 69 -1.29 8.67 -14.35
CA ASN A 69 -0.37 8.01 -15.26
C ASN A 69 0.80 7.51 -14.45
N TRP A 70 1.00 6.19 -14.38
CA TRP A 70 2.03 5.56 -13.57
C TRP A 70 3.40 5.58 -14.28
N THR A 71 3.79 6.75 -14.77
CA THR A 71 5.01 6.96 -15.59
C THR A 71 6.28 6.57 -14.84
N PHE A 72 6.33 6.80 -13.53
CA PHE A 72 7.45 6.37 -12.70
C PHE A 72 7.51 4.86 -12.44
N HIS A 73 6.46 4.13 -12.82
CA HIS A 73 6.32 2.69 -12.62
C HIS A 73 6.18 1.93 -13.95
N GLY A 74 6.54 2.55 -15.07
CA GLY A 74 6.61 1.89 -16.38
C GLY A 74 5.37 2.02 -17.26
N GLU A 75 4.34 2.77 -16.85
CA GLU A 75 3.24 3.05 -17.76
C GLU A 75 3.68 4.05 -18.85
N PRO A 76 3.55 3.69 -20.14
CA PRO A 76 3.92 4.59 -21.22
C PRO A 76 3.08 5.87 -21.17
N TRP A 77 3.70 6.99 -21.53
CA TRP A 77 2.97 8.23 -21.71
C TRP A 77 2.08 8.11 -22.95
N GLU A 78 0.77 8.00 -22.77
CA GLU A 78 -0.15 8.17 -23.89
C GLU A 78 -0.14 9.65 -24.27
N ALA A 79 0.71 10.00 -25.24
CA ALA A 79 0.55 11.25 -25.96
C ALA A 79 -0.87 11.24 -26.50
N THR A 80 -1.71 12.18 -26.05
CA THR A 80 -3.07 12.34 -26.56
C THR A 80 -3.03 12.40 -28.08
N THR A 81 -3.33 11.28 -28.74
CA THR A 81 -3.33 11.15 -30.20
C THR A 81 -4.55 11.87 -30.75
N ASN A 82 -4.45 13.20 -30.83
CA ASN A 82 -5.22 14.07 -31.72
C ASN A 82 -4.27 14.93 -32.58
N ALA A 83 -3.05 14.47 -32.80
CA ALA A 83 -2.15 15.01 -33.80
C ALA A 83 -1.71 13.88 -34.71
N SER A 84 -2.56 13.53 -35.68
CA SER A 84 -2.10 12.77 -36.84
C SER A 84 -1.02 13.58 -37.53
N ARG A 85 0.23 13.09 -37.52
CA ARG A 85 1.12 12.93 -38.68
C ARG A 85 2.52 12.55 -38.21
N ASN A 86 2.88 11.30 -38.52
CA ASN A 86 4.20 10.83 -38.94
C ASN A 86 5.40 11.52 -38.29
N VAL A 87 5.97 10.89 -37.27
CA VAL A 87 7.39 11.01 -37.00
C VAL A 87 7.96 9.61 -37.02
N GLU A 88 8.92 9.42 -37.91
CA GLU A 88 9.66 8.19 -38.14
C GLU A 88 10.34 7.71 -36.86
N GLU A 89 10.64 6.41 -36.82
CA GLU A 89 11.41 5.75 -35.77
C GLU A 89 12.70 6.52 -35.48
N ASP A 90 12.79 7.13 -34.30
CA ASP A 90 14.05 7.60 -33.73
C ASP A 90 14.39 6.71 -32.54
N ASP A 91 15.24 5.73 -32.80
CA ASP A 91 15.98 5.04 -31.77
C ASP A 91 16.88 6.07 -31.07
N GLY A 92 16.59 6.37 -29.80
CA GLY A 92 17.14 7.61 -29.25
C GLY A 92 16.96 7.78 -27.76
N HIS A 93 17.23 6.74 -26.97
CA HIS A 93 17.86 6.89 -25.65
C HIS A 93 17.38 8.10 -24.79
N SER A 94 16.11 8.14 -24.37
CA SER A 94 15.75 8.93 -23.18
C SER A 94 15.99 8.11 -21.92
N ARG A 95 17.25 7.75 -21.70
CA ARG A 95 17.73 7.25 -20.41
C ARG A 95 17.83 8.45 -19.50
N TYR A 96 16.73 8.81 -18.83
CA TYR A 96 16.82 9.69 -17.67
C TYR A 96 17.69 8.97 -16.64
N SER A 97 18.98 9.28 -16.64
CA SER A 97 19.90 8.93 -15.57
C SER A 97 19.46 9.73 -14.36
N PHE A 98 18.58 9.15 -13.55
CA PHE A 98 18.18 9.71 -12.28
C PHE A 98 19.34 9.48 -11.31
N VAL A 99 20.13 10.53 -11.10
CA VAL A 99 20.96 10.65 -9.91
C VAL A 99 20.01 10.74 -8.71
N SER A 100 19.88 9.64 -7.97
CA SER A 100 19.35 9.72 -6.60
C SER A 100 20.32 10.60 -5.82
N GLU A 101 19.90 11.82 -5.52
CA GLU A 101 20.53 12.57 -4.44
C GLU A 101 20.08 11.87 -3.15
N GLU A 102 21.02 11.14 -2.56
CA GLU A 102 20.83 10.34 -1.36
C GLU A 102 20.70 11.30 -0.18
N ILE A 103 19.48 11.79 0.06
CA ILE A 103 19.20 12.54 1.27
C ILE A 103 19.05 11.49 2.39
N ASP A 104 20.10 11.32 3.17
CA ASP A 104 20.08 10.58 4.44
C ASP A 104 19.06 11.25 5.37
N MET A 105 17.83 10.74 5.36
CA MET A 105 16.83 11.02 6.38
C MET A 105 16.82 9.82 7.33
N ASP A 106 17.51 10.00 8.46
CA ASP A 106 17.44 9.13 9.63
C ASP A 106 16.00 9.09 10.16
N ASP A 107 15.19 8.14 9.67
CA ASP A 107 13.89 7.77 10.24
C ASP A 107 14.09 6.62 11.23
N ASN A 108 14.89 6.86 12.28
CA ASN A 108 14.93 6.03 13.48
C ASN A 108 13.82 6.45 14.44
N ASP A 109 12.57 6.12 14.14
CA ASP A 109 11.52 5.99 15.18
C ASP A 109 10.28 5.21 14.70
N PHE A 110 10.44 3.98 14.20
CA PHE A 110 9.34 3.02 14.26
C PHE A 110 9.90 1.65 14.62
N GLY A 111 9.57 1.21 15.83
CA GLY A 111 10.09 0.03 16.48
C GLY A 111 10.06 -1.23 15.60
N ASP A 112 11.15 -1.97 15.74
CA ASP A 112 11.28 -3.38 15.42
C ASP A 112 9.98 -4.16 15.64
N PHE A 113 9.34 -4.53 14.53
CA PHE A 113 8.48 -5.70 14.48
C PHE A 113 9.08 -6.60 13.41
N GLY A 114 10.15 -7.29 13.79
CA GLY A 114 10.49 -8.54 13.15
C GLY A 114 9.30 -9.49 13.31
N SER A 115 8.57 -9.74 12.23
CA SER A 115 7.78 -10.96 12.08
C SER A 115 7.56 -11.27 10.61
N ASP A 116 8.10 -12.42 10.25
CA ASP A 116 7.96 -13.19 9.01
C ASP A 116 6.53 -13.11 8.40
N PRO A 117 6.39 -12.88 7.08
CA PRO A 117 5.08 -12.80 6.41
C PRO A 117 4.27 -14.11 6.37
N TYR A 118 4.77 -15.25 6.84
CA TYR A 118 4.15 -16.57 6.63
C TYR A 118 3.51 -17.24 7.86
N GLU A 119 3.55 -16.66 9.06
CA GLU A 119 2.98 -17.28 10.27
C GLU A 119 1.58 -16.72 10.60
N PHE A 120 0.56 -17.01 9.78
CA PHE A 120 -0.84 -16.70 10.10
C PHE A 120 -1.63 -17.88 10.68
N ALA A 121 -0.97 -19.00 10.99
CA ALA A 121 -1.65 -20.22 11.38
C ALA A 121 -0.97 -20.86 12.60
N ASN A 122 -1.27 -20.36 13.80
CA ASN A 122 -1.48 -21.14 15.03
C ASN A 122 -1.46 -20.26 16.30
N VAL A 123 -2.54 -19.53 16.60
CA VAL A 123 -2.97 -19.30 18.00
C VAL A 123 -4.50 -19.13 18.01
N ILE A 124 -5.24 -20.24 17.91
CA ILE A 124 -6.51 -20.35 18.63
C ILE A 124 -6.15 -21.10 19.91
N GLY A 125 -6.07 -20.38 21.02
CA GLY A 125 -5.65 -20.94 22.30
C GLY A 125 -5.87 -19.93 23.43
N ASP A 126 -7.08 -19.98 23.98
CA ASP A 126 -7.51 -19.63 25.33
C ASP A 126 -6.94 -18.42 26.09
N GLY A 127 -7.87 -17.73 26.75
CA GLY A 127 -7.70 -17.54 28.18
C GLY A 127 -7.94 -16.12 28.66
N ASP A 128 -9.18 -15.86 29.09
CA ASP A 128 -9.55 -15.01 30.22
C ASP A 128 -8.37 -14.37 30.98
N GLN A 129 -7.88 -13.25 30.46
CA GLN A 129 -6.99 -12.36 31.21
C GLN A 129 -7.64 -10.98 31.33
N PRO A 130 -7.83 -10.46 32.56
CA PRO A 130 -8.32 -9.11 32.74
C PRO A 130 -7.31 -8.11 32.16
N VAL A 131 -7.81 -7.14 31.40
CA VAL A 131 -7.03 -6.13 30.65
C VAL A 131 -6.17 -5.24 31.57
N TYR A 132 -6.39 -5.27 32.89
CA TYR A 132 -5.59 -4.54 33.87
C TYR A 132 -5.44 -5.30 35.20
N PRO A 133 -4.26 -5.29 35.85
CA PRO A 133 -4.11 -5.78 37.22
C PRO A 133 -4.87 -4.84 38.17
N GLY A 134 -5.99 -5.31 38.74
CA GLY A 134 -6.72 -4.61 39.81
C GLY A 134 -8.19 -4.25 39.55
N CYS A 135 -8.77 -4.54 38.38
CA CYS A 135 -10.18 -4.26 38.11
C CYS A 135 -11.09 -5.46 38.42
N ARG A 136 -11.85 -5.39 39.51
CA ARG A 136 -12.76 -6.45 40.00
C ARG A 136 -14.25 -6.25 39.69
N LYS A 137 -14.64 -5.40 38.75
CA LYS A 137 -16.07 -5.00 38.63
C LYS A 137 -16.60 -4.71 37.23
N TYR A 138 -16.46 -5.63 36.27
CA TYR A 138 -17.51 -5.81 35.27
C TYR A 138 -17.29 -7.10 34.46
N THR A 139 -18.03 -8.14 34.83
CA THR A 139 -18.48 -9.18 33.89
C THR A 139 -19.99 -9.08 33.86
N LYS A 140 -20.59 -8.89 32.67
CA LYS A 140 -21.79 -9.61 32.18
C LYS A 140 -22.27 -9.01 30.85
N LEU A 141 -22.07 -9.74 29.76
CA LEU A 141 -23.05 -9.79 28.66
C LEU A 141 -23.42 -11.27 28.49
N SER A 142 -24.44 -11.69 29.24
CA SER A 142 -25.19 -12.91 28.96
C SER A 142 -26.65 -12.55 29.17
N ALA A 143 -27.38 -12.43 28.08
CA ALA A 143 -28.82 -12.28 28.07
C ALA A 143 -29.38 -13.09 26.90
N GLU A 144 -29.46 -14.41 27.09
CA GLU A 144 -30.42 -15.27 26.43
C GLU A 144 -31.13 -16.15 27.47
N GLY A 145 -32.47 -16.16 27.44
CA GLY A 145 -33.26 -17.35 27.78
C GLY A 145 -34.08 -17.39 29.09
N LYS A 146 -35.41 -17.20 28.94
CA LYS A 146 -36.56 -17.76 29.72
C LYS A 146 -36.77 -17.18 31.14
N THR A 147 -37.97 -16.90 31.66
CA THR A 147 -39.27 -17.62 31.69
C THR A 147 -40.39 -16.63 32.06
N TRP A 148 -41.64 -16.91 31.71
CA TRP A 148 -42.82 -16.61 32.55
C TRP A 148 -43.87 -17.70 32.29
N ASP A 149 -44.03 -18.58 33.28
CA ASP A 149 -45.24 -19.38 33.50
C ASP A 149 -46.08 -18.63 34.54
N GLU A 150 -47.37 -18.42 34.25
CA GLU A 150 -48.54 -18.64 35.11
C GLU A 150 -49.83 -18.43 34.30
#